data_AF-A0A4R4QTV9-F1
#
_entry.id   AF-A0A4R4QTV9-F1
#
_cell.length_a   1.000
_cell.length_b   1.000
_cell.length_c   1.000
_cell.angle_alpha   90.00
_cell.angle_beta   90.00
_cell.angle_gamma   90.00
#
_symmetry.space_group_name_H-M   'P 1'
#
loop_
_entity.id
_entity.type
_entity.pdbx_description
1 polymer ?
#
loop_
_entity_poly.entity_id
_entity_poly.type
_entity_poly.pdbx_seq_one_letter_code
_entity_poly.pdbx_strand_id
1 'polypeptide(L)'
;GRGRGGDPDLTESDQVGHLGPEHVTVDLVSPDYVAETEFFGDTMTPEGHARRVAATPVGRAGEPAEVAEAVRYLASPAAGYVIGQVLGINGGYVLGR
;
A
#
# COMPACT_ATOMS: atom_id res chain seq x y z
N GLY A 1 20.84 -20.93 7.58
CA GLY A 1 19.77 -21.48 8.44
C GLY A 1 18.46 -20.88 7.99
N ARG A 2 17.47 -21.72 7.65
CA ARG A 2 16.14 -21.26 7.23
C ARG A 2 15.45 -20.61 8.43
N GLY A 3 15.28 -19.29 8.39
CA GLY A 3 14.43 -18.56 9.32
C GLY A 3 12.98 -18.98 9.10
N ARG A 4 12.23 -19.13 10.20
CA ARG A 4 10.80 -19.41 10.21
C ARG A 4 10.07 -18.27 9.49
N GLY A 5 9.76 -18.46 8.21
CA GLY A 5 8.73 -17.68 7.54
C GLY A 5 7.40 -18.15 8.10
N GLY A 6 6.76 -17.33 8.93
CA GLY A 6 5.31 -17.38 9.05
C GLY A 6 4.75 -17.00 7.68
N ASP A 7 3.86 -17.81 7.14
CA ASP A 7 3.22 -17.56 5.86
C ASP A 7 2.25 -16.37 6.06
N PRO A 8 2.52 -15.17 5.52
CA PRO A 8 1.71 -13.98 5.79
C PRO A 8 0.23 -14.20 5.41
N ASP A 9 0.00 -14.96 4.33
CA ASP A 9 -1.31 -15.36 3.82
C ASP A 9 -2.18 -16.09 4.87
N LEU A 10 -1.56 -16.88 5.76
CA LEU A 10 -2.28 -17.62 6.80
C LEU A 10 -2.72 -16.70 7.95
N THR A 11 -1.97 -15.66 8.27
CA THR A 11 -2.33 -14.70 9.33
C THR A 11 -3.38 -13.70 8.90
N GLU A 12 -3.36 -13.25 7.65
CA GLU A 12 -4.30 -12.25 7.14
C GLU A 12 -5.68 -12.85 6.93
N SER A 13 -5.74 -14.04 6.32
CA SER A 13 -7.00 -14.76 6.10
C SER A 13 -7.68 -15.15 7.42
N ASP A 14 -6.90 -15.54 8.44
CA ASP A 14 -7.40 -15.90 9.77
C ASP A 14 -7.95 -14.68 10.52
N GLN A 15 -7.30 -13.52 10.42
CA GLN A 15 -7.80 -12.26 10.99
C GLN A 15 -9.12 -11.81 10.35
N VAL A 16 -9.25 -11.92 9.03
CA VAL A 16 -10.50 -11.59 8.31
C VAL A 16 -11.66 -12.49 8.78
N GLY A 17 -11.42 -13.81 8.88
CA GLY A 17 -12.41 -14.75 9.35
C GLY A 17 -12.85 -14.51 10.79
N HIS A 18 -11.93 -14.10 11.66
CA HIS A 18 -12.21 -13.86 13.08
C HIS A 18 -12.91 -12.53 13.34
N LEU A 19 -12.50 -11.45 12.67
CA LEU A 19 -12.96 -10.08 12.95
C LEU A 19 -14.16 -9.63 12.09
N GLY A 20 -14.37 -10.25 10.93
CA GLY A 20 -15.49 -9.93 10.05
C GLY A 20 -16.87 -9.97 10.74
N PRO A 21 -17.20 -11.00 11.56
CA PRO A 21 -18.45 -11.05 12.32
C PRO A 21 -18.62 -9.94 13.36
N GLU A 22 -17.54 -9.29 13.78
CA GLU A 22 -17.54 -8.15 14.71
C GLU A 22 -17.74 -6.80 13.98
N HIS A 23 -17.95 -6.83 12.65
CA HIS A 23 -18.00 -5.65 11.77
C HIS A 23 -16.70 -4.84 11.77
N VAL A 24 -15.57 -5.53 11.96
CA VAL A 24 -14.23 -4.95 11.85
C VAL A 24 -13.59 -5.43 10.53
N THR A 25 -13.08 -4.47 9.74
CA THR A 25 -12.33 -4.77 8.51
C THR A 25 -10.82 -4.75 8.77
N VAL A 26 -10.09 -5.55 8.01
CA VAL A 26 -8.63 -5.63 8.02
C VAL A 26 -8.16 -5.58 6.58
N ASP A 27 -7.37 -4.57 6.23
CA ASP A 27 -6.83 -4.34 4.90
C ASP A 27 -5.40 -3.80 4.99
N LEU A 28 -4.66 -3.95 3.90
CA LEU A 28 -3.31 -3.42 3.74
C LEU A 28 -3.29 -2.27 2.74
N VAL A 29 -2.51 -1.24 3.04
CA VAL A 29 -2.18 -0.17 2.07
C VAL A 29 -0.73 -0.34 1.67
N SER A 30 -0.47 -0.44 0.36
CA SER A 30 0.86 -0.64 -0.22
C SER A 30 1.22 0.53 -1.14
N PRO A 31 1.85 1.58 -0.61
CA PRO A 31 2.38 2.67 -1.42
C PRO A 31 3.63 2.24 -2.19
N ASP A 32 3.82 2.81 -3.38
CA ASP A 32 5.10 2.76 -4.10
C ASP A 32 5.81 4.13 -3.96
N TYR A 33 6.35 4.69 -5.03
CA TYR A 33 7.10 5.93 -4.96
C TYR A 33 6.24 7.14 -4.53
N VAL A 34 6.38 7.51 -3.25
CA VAL A 34 5.76 8.68 -2.61
C VAL A 34 6.85 9.67 -2.20
N ALA A 35 6.71 10.92 -2.62
CA ALA A 35 7.66 11.99 -2.31
C ALA A 35 7.69 12.33 -0.82
N GLU A 36 8.77 12.99 -0.37
CA GLU A 36 8.89 13.53 1.00
C GLU A 36 8.72 12.49 2.13
N THR A 37 8.92 11.20 1.84
CA THR A 37 8.94 10.14 2.84
C THR A 37 10.37 9.79 3.25
N GLU A 38 10.57 9.45 4.52
CA GLU A 38 11.89 9.01 5.04
C GLU A 38 12.48 7.81 4.27
N PHE A 39 11.60 7.01 3.65
CA PHE A 39 11.95 5.84 2.84
C PHE A 39 12.69 6.19 1.54
N PHE A 40 12.49 7.41 1.03
CA PHE A 40 13.03 7.90 -0.24
C PHE A 40 13.71 9.26 -0.14
N GLY A 41 14.05 9.72 1.07
CA GLY A 41 14.63 11.03 1.36
C GLY A 41 16.01 11.30 0.72
N ASP A 42 16.92 11.95 1.46
CA ASP A 42 18.23 12.48 1.00
C ASP A 42 19.18 11.48 0.29
N THR A 43 18.82 10.20 0.23
CA THR A 43 19.60 9.13 -0.38
C THR A 43 19.29 8.91 -1.88
N MET A 44 18.27 9.56 -2.44
CA MET A 44 17.91 9.37 -3.85
C MET A 44 18.46 10.48 -4.76
N THR A 45 19.18 10.06 -5.82
CA THR A 45 19.68 11.02 -6.83
C THR A 45 18.55 11.57 -7.70
N PRO A 46 18.73 12.76 -8.31
CA PRO A 46 17.77 13.31 -9.27
C PRO A 46 17.44 12.35 -10.43
N GLU A 47 18.43 11.58 -10.90
CA GLU A 47 18.22 10.56 -11.94
C GLU A 47 17.38 9.39 -11.44
N GLY A 48 17.55 8.98 -10.18
CA GLY A 48 16.73 7.96 -9.53
C GLY A 48 15.28 8.40 -9.41
N HIS A 49 15.05 9.65 -9.01
CA HIS A 49 13.72 10.27 -8.99
C HIS A 49 13.08 10.24 -10.39
N ALA A 50 13.78 10.75 -11.41
CA ALA A 50 13.28 10.80 -12.78
C ALA A 50 12.93 9.40 -13.32
N ARG A 51 13.75 8.39 -13.02
CA ARG A 51 13.50 6.99 -13.42
C ARG A 51 12.23 6.43 -12.80
N ARG A 52 11.99 6.66 -11.50
CA ARG A 52 10.79 6.17 -10.82
C ARG A 52 9.52 6.85 -11.34
N VAL A 53 9.58 8.16 -11.51
CA VAL A 53 8.47 8.92 -12.10
C VAL A 53 8.13 8.42 -13.51
N ALA A 54 9.14 8.18 -14.35
CA ALA A 54 8.92 7.67 -15.71
C ALA A 54 8.33 6.25 -15.74
N ALA A 55 8.47 5.48 -14.66
CA ALA A 55 7.92 4.14 -14.54
C ALA A 55 6.46 4.12 -14.03
N THR A 56 5.92 5.25 -13.57
CA THR A 56 4.50 5.37 -13.23
C THR A 56 3.72 5.89 -14.44
N PRO A 57 2.64 5.23 -14.89
CA PRO A 57 1.73 5.79 -15.89
C PRO A 57 1.19 7.19 -15.57
N VAL A 58 1.03 7.50 -14.27
CA VAL A 58 0.59 8.82 -13.81
C VAL A 58 1.67 9.90 -13.99
N GLY A 59 2.95 9.53 -14.17
CA GLY A 59 4.02 10.46 -14.53
C GLY A 59 4.44 11.41 -13.42
N ARG A 60 4.18 11.06 -12.16
CA ARG A 60 4.69 11.76 -10.97
C ARG A 60 4.82 10.81 -9.78
N ALA A 61 5.53 11.28 -8.75
CA ALA A 61 5.46 10.67 -7.43
C ALA A 61 4.07 10.85 -6.82
N GLY A 62 3.68 9.92 -5.95
CA GLY A 62 2.54 10.10 -5.06
C GLY A 62 2.86 11.08 -3.94
N GLU A 63 1.82 11.62 -3.31
CA GLU A 63 1.93 12.46 -2.11
C GLU A 63 1.48 11.69 -0.86
N PRO A 64 2.05 11.94 0.34
CA PRO A 64 1.60 11.31 1.57
C PRO A 64 0.11 11.48 1.85
N ALA A 65 -0.46 12.62 1.44
CA ALA A 65 -1.89 12.90 1.53
C ALA A 65 -2.74 11.90 0.73
N GLU A 66 -2.26 11.40 -0.41
CA GLU A 66 -2.99 10.42 -1.22
C GLU A 66 -3.05 9.05 -0.53
N VAL A 67 -1.98 8.66 0.16
CA VAL A 67 -1.96 7.47 1.02
C VAL A 67 -2.92 7.64 2.20
N ALA A 68 -2.90 8.82 2.84
CA ALA A 68 -3.79 9.12 3.96
C ALA A 68 -5.27 9.07 3.54
N GLU A 69 -5.61 9.56 2.35
CA GLU A 69 -6.98 9.48 1.83
C GLU A 69 -7.43 8.04 1.55
N ALA A 70 -6.52 7.18 1.08
CA ALA A 70 -6.80 5.76 0.93
C ALA A 70 -7.08 5.07 2.28
N VAL A 71 -6.25 5.36 3.29
CA VAL A 71 -6.48 4.88 4.66
C VAL A 71 -7.80 5.41 5.20
N ARG A 72 -8.10 6.70 4.97
CA ARG A 72 -9.36 7.33 5.39
C ARG A 72 -10.57 6.63 4.77
N TYR A 73 -10.49 6.25 3.49
CA TYR A 73 -11.54 5.47 2.85
C TYR A 73 -11.73 4.10 3.52
N LEU A 74 -10.65 3.34 3.70
CA LEU A 74 -10.70 2.00 4.32
C LEU A 74 -11.22 2.04 5.76
N ALA A 75 -10.90 3.10 6.50
CA ALA A 75 -11.41 3.31 7.86
C ALA A 75 -12.85 3.89 7.91
N SER A 76 -13.43 4.26 6.77
CA SER A 76 -14.76 4.86 6.72
C SER A 76 -15.87 3.81 6.65
N PRO A 77 -17.12 4.16 7.05
CA PRO A 77 -18.27 3.27 6.87
C PRO A 77 -18.50 2.83 5.42
N ALA A 78 -18.03 3.61 4.44
CA ALA A 78 -18.18 3.28 3.02
C ALA A 78 -17.36 2.06 2.59
N ALA A 79 -16.36 1.65 3.37
CA ALA A 79 -15.52 0.49 3.12
C ALA A 79 -15.97 -0.74 3.96
N GLY A 80 -17.14 -0.73 4.60
CA GLY A 80 -17.58 -1.80 5.51
C GLY A 80 -17.73 -3.20 4.89
N TYR A 81 -17.56 -3.35 3.57
CA TYR A 81 -17.53 -4.62 2.86
C TYR A 81 -16.22 -4.85 2.08
N VAL A 82 -15.25 -3.96 2.26
CA VAL A 82 -13.88 -4.08 1.75
C VAL A 82 -13.08 -4.66 2.91
N ILE A 83 -12.66 -5.91 2.77
CA ILE A 83 -11.92 -6.64 3.80
C ILE A 83 -10.96 -7.63 3.13
N GLY A 84 -9.78 -7.80 3.72
CA GLY A 84 -8.74 -8.69 3.24
C GLY A 84 -8.07 -8.20 1.95
N GLN A 85 -8.16 -6.90 1.65
CA GLN A 85 -7.61 -6.34 0.42
C GLN A 85 -6.20 -5.78 0.62
N VAL A 86 -5.39 -5.86 -0.43
CA VAL A 86 -4.12 -5.11 -0.54
C VAL A 86 -4.33 -3.98 -1.54
N LEU A 87 -4.43 -2.75 -1.03
CA LEU A 87 -4.67 -1.56 -1.83
C LEU A 87 -3.34 -0.91 -2.25
N GLY A 88 -3.01 -1.04 -3.53
CA GLY A 88 -1.83 -0.41 -4.11
C GLY A 88 -2.02 1.08 -4.40
N ILE A 89 -1.18 1.94 -3.82
CA ILE A 89 -1.14 3.39 -4.06
C ILE A 89 0.16 3.73 -4.79
N ASN A 90 0.17 3.53 -6.11
CA ASN A 90 1.43 3.41 -6.86
C ASN A 90 1.46 4.10 -8.24
N GLY A 91 0.46 4.92 -8.56
CA GLY A 91 0.40 5.63 -9.84
C GLY A 91 0.43 4.72 -11.09
N GLY A 92 0.11 3.43 -10.94
CA GLY A 92 0.11 2.41 -11.99
C GLY A 92 1.42 1.63 -12.15
N TYR A 93 2.43 1.87 -11.31
CA TYR A 93 3.75 1.21 -11.43
C TYR A 93 3.65 -0.33 -11.43
N VAL A 94 2.81 -0.90 -10.58
CA VAL A 94 2.67 -2.36 -10.43
C VAL A 94 1.93 -3.02 -11.60
N LEU A 95 1.13 -2.26 -12.36
CA LEU A 95 0.40 -2.76 -13.54
C LEU A 95 1.25 -2.78 -14.81
N GLY A 96 2.42 -2.14 -14.82
CA GLY A 96 3.33 -2.05 -15.98
C GLY A 96 4.30 -3.23 -16.15
N ARG A 97 4.10 -4.35 -15.43
CA ARG A 97 4.97 -5.53 -15.46
C ARG A 97 4.28 -6.75 -16.06
#